data_AF-A0A7J0FX28-F1
#
_entry.id   AF-A0A7J0FX28-F1
#
_cell.length_a   1.000
_cell.length_b   1.000
_cell.length_c   1.000
_cell.angle_alpha   90.00
_cell.angle_beta   90.00
_cell.angle_gamma   90.00
#
_symmetry.space_group_name_H-M   'P 1'
#
loop_
_entity.id
_entity.type
_entity.pdbx_description
1 polymer ?
#
loop_
_entity_poly.entity_id
_entity_poly.type
_entity_poly.pdbx_seq_one_letter_code
_entity_poly.pdbx_strand_id
1 'polypeptide(L)'
;MRGGGLWQLGQSITRRLAQADKKVVARRCFASEAELKKTVLYDFHVAHSGKMVPFAGWSMPIQYKDSIMDSTLNCREHGGLFDVSHMCGLSLKGKDCIPFLEKLVIADVVGLAPGNGTLTVFTNEKGGVIDDSVITKVKDDYIYLVVNEGCRDKDLAHIEEHMKAFKVKGGDVSWHIHDERSLLALQVNSQILIMVLRHFVEINNLIVFWSSCSASSSKEDLSRIYFGEFKMMDINGAHCFLTRTGYTGEDGFEISVPSEYAVDLAKAILEKSEGTPIGKREGPKEVFSVLRSHSEIQDDKGSSIGEVTSAGFSPCLKKNIAMGYVKSGSHKAGTKVKIVIRGKSYDGTITKMPFVATKYYKPS
;
A
#
# COMPACT_ATOMS: atom_id res chain seq x y z
N MET A 1 76.14 -32.89 26.67
CA MET A 1 76.56 -32.57 25.29
C MET A 1 75.34 -32.51 24.39
N ARG A 2 75.32 -31.52 23.49
CA ARG A 2 74.21 -31.15 22.60
C ARG A 2 74.04 -32.11 21.41
N GLY A 3 72.82 -32.13 20.87
CA GLY A 3 72.48 -32.42 19.47
C GLY A 3 71.62 -33.69 19.32
N GLY A 4 70.47 -33.71 18.64
CA GLY A 4 69.64 -32.73 17.95
C GLY A 4 68.22 -33.33 17.88
N GLY A 5 67.12 -32.58 17.87
CA GLY A 5 66.96 -31.28 17.24
C GLY A 5 66.56 -31.40 15.77
N LEU A 6 65.75 -32.39 15.35
CA LEU A 6 65.18 -32.39 13.98
C LEU A 6 63.88 -33.20 13.76
N TRP A 7 63.17 -33.66 14.80
CA TRP A 7 61.97 -34.50 14.64
C TRP A 7 60.70 -34.05 15.40
N GLN A 8 60.61 -32.78 15.81
CA GLN A 8 59.38 -32.20 16.37
C GLN A 8 58.94 -30.87 15.73
N LEU A 9 59.63 -30.40 14.68
CA LEU A 9 59.20 -29.22 13.91
C LEU A 9 58.31 -29.56 12.68
N GLY A 10 58.15 -30.84 12.35
CA GLY A 10 57.44 -31.28 11.13
C GLY A 10 55.92 -31.45 11.26
N GLN A 11 55.36 -31.47 12.48
CA GLN A 11 53.91 -31.66 12.69
C GLN A 11 53.17 -30.40 13.20
N SER A 12 53.88 -29.31 13.51
CA SER A 12 53.28 -28.04 13.92
C SER A 12 53.14 -27.03 12.78
N ILE A 13 53.75 -27.27 11.61
CA ILE A 13 53.73 -26.37 10.45
C ILE A 13 52.60 -26.70 9.47
N THR A 14 52.12 -27.94 9.39
CA THR A 14 50.99 -28.33 8.52
C THR A 14 49.61 -28.16 9.15
N ARG A 15 49.51 -27.75 10.43
CA ARG A 15 48.23 -27.38 11.07
C ARG A 15 47.97 -25.88 11.17
N ARG A 16 48.91 -25.02 10.76
CA ARG A 16 48.72 -23.55 10.73
C ARG A 16 48.49 -22.97 9.33
N LEU A 17 48.26 -23.80 8.31
CA LEU A 17 47.89 -23.36 6.97
C LEU A 17 46.45 -23.74 6.56
N ALA A 18 45.63 -24.23 7.49
CA ALA A 18 44.24 -24.64 7.23
C ALA A 18 43.17 -23.70 7.82
N GLN A 19 43.57 -22.58 8.43
CA GLN A 19 42.65 -21.53 8.90
C GLN A 19 43.15 -20.17 8.40
N ALA A 20 43.16 -20.01 7.08
CA ALA A 20 43.03 -18.67 6.53
C ALA A 20 41.61 -18.20 6.87
N ASP A 21 41.52 -17.17 7.71
CA ASP A 21 40.29 -16.43 7.99
C ASP A 21 39.61 -16.09 6.66
N LYS A 22 38.60 -16.89 6.28
CA LYS A 22 37.55 -16.41 5.39
C LYS A 22 36.73 -15.44 6.22
N LYS A 23 37.25 -14.21 6.40
CA LYS A 23 36.38 -13.06 6.57
C LYS A 23 35.50 -13.04 5.34
N VAL A 24 34.32 -13.63 5.46
CA VAL A 24 33.19 -13.33 4.61
C VAL A 24 32.96 -11.85 4.86
N VAL A 25 33.61 -11.02 4.05
CA VAL A 25 33.15 -9.67 3.80
C VAL A 25 31.76 -9.91 3.23
N ALA A 26 30.74 -9.83 4.07
CA ALA A 26 29.40 -9.64 3.61
C ALA A 26 29.47 -8.35 2.82
N ARG A 27 29.63 -8.47 1.50
CA ARG A 27 29.26 -7.43 0.58
C ARG A 27 27.81 -7.16 0.96
N ARG A 28 27.58 -6.04 1.64
CA ARG A 28 26.29 -5.37 1.50
C ARG A 28 26.19 -5.14 0.00
N CYS A 29 25.47 -6.03 -0.67
CA CYS A 29 24.95 -5.73 -1.98
C CYS A 29 23.99 -4.57 -1.71
N PHE A 30 24.52 -3.35 -1.78
CA PHE A 30 23.68 -2.24 -2.18
C PHE A 30 23.04 -2.72 -3.48
N ALA A 31 21.72 -2.90 -3.49
CA ALA A 31 21.00 -2.90 -4.75
C ALA A 31 21.54 -1.68 -5.49
N SER A 32 22.15 -1.87 -6.66
CA SER A 32 22.66 -0.74 -7.42
C SER A 32 21.48 0.20 -7.63
N GLU A 33 21.64 1.48 -7.28
CA GLU A 33 20.65 2.54 -7.60
C GLU A 33 20.29 2.57 -9.10
N ALA A 34 21.08 1.92 -9.94
CA ALA A 34 21.05 1.95 -11.40
C ALA A 34 19.82 1.30 -12.09
N GLU A 35 18.88 0.64 -11.42
CA GLU A 35 17.74 -0.03 -12.10
C GLU A 35 16.36 0.12 -11.43
N LEU A 36 16.16 1.13 -10.57
CA LEU A 36 14.81 1.37 -10.02
C LEU A 36 13.87 1.94 -11.08
N LYS A 37 12.68 1.35 -11.21
CA LYS A 37 11.58 1.92 -11.99
C LYS A 37 11.17 3.28 -11.41
N LYS A 38 10.67 4.17 -12.26
CA LYS A 38 10.23 5.52 -11.88
C LYS A 38 8.77 5.71 -12.28
N THR A 39 7.96 6.24 -11.38
CA THR A 39 6.62 6.71 -11.73
C THR A 39 6.74 7.97 -12.59
N VAL A 40 5.67 8.33 -13.30
CA VAL A 40 5.62 9.61 -14.04
C VAL A 40 5.72 10.85 -13.13
N LEU A 41 5.52 10.67 -11.82
CA LEU A 41 5.66 11.71 -10.81
C LEU A 41 7.07 11.77 -10.20
N TYR A 42 8.03 11.00 -10.69
CA TYR A 42 9.38 10.98 -10.13
C TYR A 42 10.03 12.37 -10.06
N ASP A 43 10.06 13.10 -11.18
CA ASP A 43 10.66 14.45 -11.21
C ASP A 43 9.85 15.45 -10.37
N PHE A 44 8.53 15.26 -10.29
CA PHE A 44 7.66 16.01 -9.41
C PHE A 44 8.05 15.80 -7.94
N HIS A 45 8.29 14.55 -7.51
CA HIS A 45 8.75 14.25 -6.16
C HIS A 45 10.11 14.90 -5.85
N VAL A 46 11.07 14.77 -6.77
CA VAL A 46 12.41 15.37 -6.63
C VAL A 46 12.31 16.90 -6.49
N ALA A 47 11.52 17.55 -7.35
CA ALA A 47 11.30 19.00 -7.29
C ALA A 47 10.68 19.46 -5.95
N HIS A 48 9.86 18.62 -5.33
CA HIS A 48 9.25 18.89 -4.01
C HIS A 48 10.11 18.43 -2.83
N SER A 49 11.40 18.10 -3.05
CA SER A 49 12.33 17.62 -2.02
C SER A 49 11.98 16.24 -1.44
N GLY A 50 11.38 15.38 -2.26
CA GLY A 50 11.12 13.98 -1.94
C GLY A 50 12.41 13.21 -1.72
N LYS A 51 12.51 12.53 -0.57
CA LYS A 51 13.63 11.63 -0.27
C LYS A 51 13.36 10.27 -0.91
N MET A 52 13.94 10.06 -2.08
CA MET A 52 13.71 8.87 -2.89
C MET A 52 14.44 7.65 -2.29
N VAL A 53 13.73 6.51 -2.20
CA VAL A 53 14.28 5.23 -1.71
C VAL A 53 13.79 4.06 -2.58
N PRO A 54 14.50 2.93 -2.60
CA PRO A 54 13.99 1.69 -3.17
C PRO A 54 12.73 1.21 -2.43
N PHE A 55 11.65 0.96 -3.17
CA PHE A 55 10.42 0.34 -2.67
C PHE A 55 9.84 -0.57 -3.76
N ALA A 56 9.79 -1.88 -3.52
CA ALA A 56 9.26 -2.88 -4.47
C ALA A 56 9.81 -2.76 -5.91
N GLY A 57 11.09 -2.39 -6.08
CA GLY A 57 11.70 -2.20 -7.40
C GLY A 57 11.48 -0.80 -8.02
N TRP A 58 10.79 0.10 -7.32
CA TRP A 58 10.56 1.49 -7.71
C TRP A 58 11.36 2.46 -6.85
N SER A 59 11.63 3.64 -7.41
CA SER A 59 12.16 4.77 -6.67
C SER A 59 11.02 5.65 -6.16
N MET A 60 10.64 5.49 -4.90
CA MET A 60 9.50 6.18 -4.27
C MET A 60 9.93 7.13 -3.15
N PRO A 61 9.22 8.24 -2.91
CA PRO A 61 9.54 9.15 -1.80
C PRO A 61 9.12 8.55 -0.45
N ILE A 62 10.08 8.33 0.47
CA ILE A 62 9.75 7.88 1.85
C ILE A 62 9.21 9.02 2.72
N GLN A 63 9.63 10.25 2.43
CA GLN A 63 9.20 11.47 3.09
C GLN A 63 9.60 12.69 2.22
N TYR A 64 9.12 13.87 2.60
CA TYR A 64 9.54 15.15 2.03
C TYR A 64 10.30 15.97 3.10
N LYS A 65 10.07 17.28 3.15
CA LYS A 65 10.68 18.19 4.13
C LYS A 65 10.25 17.87 5.56
N ASP A 66 8.97 17.57 5.76
CA ASP A 66 8.43 17.21 7.06
C ASP A 66 8.85 15.79 7.49
N SER A 67 8.84 15.56 8.80
CA SER A 67 9.07 14.22 9.32
C SER A 67 7.90 13.30 8.99
N ILE A 68 8.14 11.98 8.98
CA ILE A 68 7.09 10.96 8.84
C ILE A 68 6.00 11.15 9.92
N MET A 69 6.40 11.57 11.12
CA MET A 69 5.45 11.81 12.22
C MET A 69 4.53 12.99 11.92
N ASP A 70 5.10 14.11 11.47
CA ASP A 70 4.33 15.32 11.15
C ASP A 70 3.41 15.07 9.94
N SER A 71 3.90 14.36 8.93
CA SER A 71 3.10 13.95 7.77
C SER A 71 1.93 13.04 8.18
N THR A 72 2.15 12.11 9.11
CA THR A 72 1.09 11.23 9.64
C THR A 72 -0.01 12.02 10.35
N LEU A 73 0.38 12.97 11.21
CA LEU A 73 -0.57 13.84 11.90
C LEU A 73 -1.32 14.73 10.92
N ASN A 74 -0.60 15.31 9.95
CA ASN A 74 -1.20 16.14 8.92
C ASN A 74 -2.23 15.38 8.09
N CYS A 75 -1.93 14.14 7.70
CA CYS A 75 -2.88 13.30 6.98
C CYS A 75 -4.19 13.10 7.75
N ARG A 76 -4.13 12.99 9.09
CA ARG A 76 -5.32 12.83 9.92
C ARG A 76 -6.08 14.12 10.19
N GLU A 77 -5.40 15.26 10.22
CA GLU A 77 -6.01 16.56 10.53
C GLU A 77 -6.55 17.25 9.28
N HIS A 78 -5.80 17.19 8.19
CA HIS A 78 -6.02 17.98 6.98
C HIS A 78 -6.09 17.08 5.75
N GLY A 79 -5.10 16.19 5.62
CA GLY A 79 -5.01 15.21 4.57
C GLY A 79 -3.64 15.09 3.92
N GLY A 80 -3.55 14.23 2.91
CA GLY A 80 -2.32 13.91 2.18
C GLY A 80 -2.59 13.42 0.77
N LEU A 81 -1.67 13.76 -0.14
CA LEU A 81 -1.63 13.25 -1.51
C LEU A 81 -0.49 12.22 -1.60
N PHE A 82 -0.82 11.03 -2.06
CA PHE A 82 0.11 9.92 -2.20
C PHE A 82 0.20 9.50 -3.66
N ASP A 83 1.44 9.30 -4.13
CA ASP A 83 1.70 8.61 -5.39
C ASP A 83 1.74 7.10 -5.12
N VAL A 84 0.71 6.41 -5.58
CA VAL A 84 0.59 4.95 -5.53
C VAL A 84 0.58 4.36 -6.94
N SER A 85 1.14 5.08 -7.91
CA SER A 85 1.19 4.69 -9.34
C SER A 85 2.07 3.48 -9.61
N HIS A 86 2.84 3.04 -8.61
CA HIS A 86 3.56 1.78 -8.68
C HIS A 86 2.61 0.59 -8.53
N MET A 87 1.41 0.74 -7.94
CA MET A 87 0.42 -0.34 -7.86
C MET A 87 -0.13 -0.71 -9.25
N CYS A 88 -0.53 -1.96 -9.40
CA CYS A 88 -1.00 -2.48 -10.68
C CYS A 88 -2.53 -2.45 -10.75
N GLY A 89 -3.08 -1.48 -11.48
CA GLY A 89 -4.49 -1.50 -11.87
C GLY A 89 -4.71 -2.45 -13.05
N LEU A 90 -5.81 -3.22 -13.02
CA LEU A 90 -6.21 -4.05 -14.16
C LEU A 90 -7.74 -4.09 -14.30
N SER A 91 -8.19 -4.35 -15.52
CA SER A 91 -9.59 -4.57 -15.86
C SER A 91 -9.80 -6.01 -16.27
N LEU A 92 -10.84 -6.69 -15.78
CA LEU A 92 -11.35 -7.94 -16.34
C LEU A 92 -12.64 -7.65 -17.11
N LYS A 93 -12.75 -8.17 -18.34
CA LYS A 93 -13.91 -7.99 -19.21
C LYS A 93 -14.37 -9.30 -19.83
N GLY A 94 -15.67 -9.41 -20.10
CA GLY A 94 -16.29 -10.61 -20.70
C GLY A 94 -17.46 -11.09 -19.84
N LYS A 95 -18.39 -11.84 -20.43
CA LYS A 95 -19.62 -12.25 -19.73
C LYS A 95 -19.35 -13.17 -18.52
N ASP A 96 -18.18 -13.80 -18.49
CA ASP A 96 -17.78 -14.74 -17.43
C ASP A 96 -16.72 -14.16 -16.49
N CYS A 97 -16.46 -12.83 -16.50
CA CYS A 97 -15.42 -12.23 -15.66
C CYS A 97 -15.69 -12.36 -14.15
N ILE A 98 -16.95 -12.25 -13.72
CA ILE A 98 -17.37 -12.46 -12.32
C ILE A 98 -17.16 -13.91 -11.88
N PRO A 99 -17.77 -14.93 -12.52
CA PRO A 99 -17.58 -16.33 -12.12
C PRO A 99 -16.15 -16.83 -12.32
N PHE A 100 -15.34 -16.17 -13.16
CA PHE A 100 -13.90 -16.39 -13.20
C PHE A 100 -13.22 -15.85 -11.94
N LEU A 101 -13.43 -14.58 -11.60
CA LEU A 101 -12.75 -13.93 -10.47
C LEU A 101 -13.07 -14.60 -9.13
N GLU A 102 -14.32 -15.03 -8.91
CA GLU A 102 -14.74 -15.73 -7.68
C GLU A 102 -14.06 -17.11 -7.49
N LYS A 103 -13.35 -17.63 -8.49
CA LYS A 103 -12.49 -18.82 -8.30
C LYS A 103 -11.17 -18.49 -7.62
N LEU A 104 -10.77 -17.21 -7.65
CA LEU A 104 -9.46 -16.75 -7.17
C LEU A 104 -9.57 -16.00 -5.84
N VAL A 105 -10.73 -15.42 -5.57
CA VAL A 105 -10.95 -14.51 -4.44
C VAL A 105 -12.07 -14.99 -3.52
N ILE A 106 -12.12 -14.44 -2.30
CA ILE A 106 -13.14 -14.80 -1.30
C ILE A 106 -14.36 -13.85 -1.27
N ALA A 107 -14.32 -12.77 -2.05
CA ALA A 107 -15.42 -11.81 -2.09
C ALA A 107 -16.60 -12.38 -2.88
N ASP A 108 -17.81 -12.09 -2.42
CA ASP A 108 -19.05 -12.27 -3.18
C ASP A 108 -19.16 -11.15 -4.23
N VAL A 109 -18.57 -11.37 -5.40
CA VAL A 109 -18.50 -10.40 -6.49
C VAL A 109 -19.83 -10.31 -7.22
N VAL A 110 -20.54 -11.43 -7.35
CA VAL A 110 -21.88 -11.46 -7.94
C VAL A 110 -22.86 -10.61 -7.13
N GLY A 111 -22.78 -10.67 -5.79
CA GLY A 111 -23.60 -9.90 -4.86
C GLY A 111 -23.30 -8.40 -4.79
N LEU A 112 -22.17 -7.95 -5.34
CA LEU A 112 -21.88 -6.50 -5.43
C LEU A 112 -22.86 -5.81 -6.38
N ALA A 113 -23.31 -4.62 -5.99
CA ALA A 113 -23.99 -3.72 -6.90
C ALA A 113 -22.98 -3.13 -7.91
N PRO A 114 -23.37 -2.88 -9.18
CA PRO A 114 -22.54 -2.13 -10.12
C PRO A 114 -22.08 -0.78 -9.53
N GLY A 115 -20.83 -0.42 -9.79
CA GLY A 115 -20.16 0.74 -9.21
C GLY A 115 -19.70 0.55 -7.75
N ASN A 116 -19.81 -0.65 -7.15
CA ASN A 116 -19.31 -0.89 -5.79
C ASN A 116 -18.10 -1.81 -5.80
N GLY A 117 -17.20 -1.54 -4.86
CA GLY A 117 -16.02 -2.34 -4.60
C GLY A 117 -15.91 -2.84 -3.18
N THR A 118 -15.02 -3.81 -3.00
CA THR A 118 -14.73 -4.43 -1.72
C THR A 118 -13.27 -4.86 -1.65
N LEU A 119 -12.75 -4.95 -0.44
CA LEU A 119 -11.47 -5.62 -0.18
C LEU A 119 -11.69 -7.13 -0.30
N THR A 120 -10.72 -7.81 -0.90
CA THR A 120 -10.67 -9.26 -0.96
C THR A 120 -9.24 -9.76 -0.84
N VAL A 121 -9.07 -11.07 -0.84
CA VAL A 121 -7.76 -11.72 -0.91
C VAL A 121 -7.78 -12.78 -2.00
N PHE A 122 -6.68 -12.85 -2.75
CA PHE A 122 -6.37 -14.02 -3.58
C PHE A 122 -5.97 -15.17 -2.68
N THR A 123 -6.49 -16.36 -2.94
CA THR A 123 -6.18 -17.55 -2.14
C THR A 123 -5.52 -18.64 -2.97
N ASN A 124 -4.72 -19.47 -2.30
CA ASN A 124 -4.23 -20.71 -2.86
C ASN A 124 -5.12 -21.90 -2.46
N GLU A 125 -4.88 -23.05 -3.08
CA GLU A 125 -5.62 -24.31 -2.84
C GLU A 125 -5.58 -24.81 -1.37
N LYS A 126 -4.68 -24.29 -0.54
CA LYS A 126 -4.58 -24.63 0.89
C LYS A 126 -5.35 -23.64 1.79
N GLY A 127 -6.04 -22.66 1.19
CA GLY A 127 -6.73 -21.58 1.89
C GLY A 127 -5.80 -20.47 2.42
N GLY A 128 -4.52 -20.46 2.03
CA GLY A 128 -3.59 -19.39 2.39
C GLY A 128 -3.78 -18.15 1.51
N VAL A 129 -3.59 -16.97 2.08
CA VAL A 129 -3.62 -15.70 1.34
C VAL A 129 -2.36 -15.57 0.48
N ILE A 130 -2.55 -15.32 -0.81
CA ILE A 130 -1.50 -14.99 -1.77
C ILE A 130 -1.18 -13.50 -1.70
N ASP A 131 -2.21 -12.67 -1.88
CA ASP A 131 -2.15 -11.21 -1.78
C ASP A 131 -3.56 -10.65 -1.50
N ASP A 132 -3.64 -9.43 -0.96
CA ASP A 132 -4.88 -8.68 -0.85
C ASP A 132 -5.10 -7.77 -2.05
N SER A 133 -6.36 -7.49 -2.37
CA SER A 133 -6.72 -6.65 -3.51
C SER A 133 -8.03 -5.91 -3.27
N VAL A 134 -8.16 -4.70 -3.79
CA VAL A 134 -9.43 -4.00 -3.90
C VAL A 134 -10.01 -4.29 -5.28
N ILE A 135 -11.22 -4.85 -5.31
CA ILE A 135 -11.95 -5.13 -6.54
C ILE A 135 -13.19 -4.24 -6.61
N THR A 136 -13.62 -3.91 -7.81
CA THR A 136 -14.81 -3.12 -8.09
C THR A 136 -15.60 -3.79 -9.19
N LYS A 137 -16.87 -4.09 -8.92
CA LYS A 137 -17.82 -4.45 -9.97
C LYS A 137 -18.24 -3.18 -10.70
N VAL A 138 -17.61 -2.87 -11.84
CA VAL A 138 -18.02 -1.71 -12.65
C VAL A 138 -19.40 -1.97 -13.23
N LYS A 139 -19.60 -3.18 -13.80
CA LYS A 139 -20.86 -3.76 -14.25
C LYS A 139 -20.69 -5.28 -14.42
N ASP A 140 -21.74 -5.99 -14.85
CA ASP A 140 -21.74 -7.47 -14.85
C ASP A 140 -20.69 -8.12 -15.76
N ASP A 141 -20.23 -7.42 -16.79
CA ASP A 141 -19.20 -7.86 -17.76
C ASP A 141 -17.88 -7.08 -17.64
N TYR A 142 -17.69 -6.33 -16.54
CA TYR A 142 -16.52 -5.48 -16.32
C TYR A 142 -16.18 -5.33 -14.83
N ILE A 143 -15.03 -5.87 -14.41
CA ILE A 143 -14.42 -5.66 -13.11
C ILE A 143 -13.17 -4.78 -13.26
N TYR A 144 -12.98 -3.83 -12.35
CA TYR A 144 -11.70 -3.14 -12.14
C TYR A 144 -11.10 -3.62 -10.82
N LEU A 145 -9.79 -3.84 -10.75
CA LEU A 145 -9.11 -4.23 -9.53
C LEU A 145 -7.69 -3.67 -9.47
N VAL A 146 -7.17 -3.55 -8.24
CA VAL A 146 -5.81 -3.07 -7.97
C VAL A 146 -5.09 -4.11 -7.13
N VAL A 147 -3.88 -4.52 -7.57
CA VAL A 147 -3.02 -5.47 -6.85
C VAL A 147 -1.73 -4.80 -6.39
N ASN A 148 -1.12 -5.33 -5.31
CA ASN A 148 0.06 -4.73 -4.72
C ASN A 148 1.28 -4.89 -5.63
N GLU A 149 2.11 -3.85 -5.72
CA GLU A 149 3.28 -3.91 -6.63
C GLU A 149 4.31 -4.96 -6.23
N GLY A 150 4.56 -5.15 -4.93
CA GLY A 150 5.49 -6.18 -4.44
C GLY A 150 5.06 -7.61 -4.77
N CYS A 151 3.79 -7.79 -5.15
CA CYS A 151 3.19 -9.07 -5.52
C CYS A 151 2.79 -9.13 -7.01
N ARG A 152 2.91 -8.03 -7.76
CA ARG A 152 2.43 -7.88 -9.15
C ARG A 152 2.76 -9.08 -10.03
N ASP A 153 4.03 -9.46 -10.15
CA ASP A 153 4.42 -10.56 -11.05
C ASP A 153 3.80 -11.89 -10.65
N LYS A 154 3.70 -12.15 -9.34
CA LYS A 154 3.09 -13.36 -8.77
C LYS A 154 1.57 -13.36 -9.00
N ASP A 155 0.91 -12.23 -8.78
CA ASP A 155 -0.55 -12.12 -8.90
C ASP A 155 -0.98 -12.19 -10.37
N LEU A 156 -0.26 -11.50 -11.26
CA LEU A 156 -0.50 -11.57 -12.70
C LEU A 156 -0.27 -12.99 -13.23
N ALA A 157 0.80 -13.67 -12.81
CA ALA A 157 1.03 -15.06 -13.19
C ALA A 157 -0.10 -16.00 -12.71
N HIS A 158 -0.56 -15.81 -11.47
CA HIS A 158 -1.67 -16.57 -10.89
C HIS A 158 -2.97 -16.36 -11.67
N ILE A 159 -3.33 -15.11 -11.97
CA ILE A 159 -4.52 -14.77 -12.76
C ILE A 159 -4.42 -15.36 -14.18
N GLU A 160 -3.28 -15.18 -14.85
CA GLU A 160 -3.07 -15.66 -16.23
C GLU A 160 -3.16 -17.18 -16.34
N GLU A 161 -2.57 -17.92 -15.39
CA GLU A 161 -2.65 -19.39 -15.35
C GLU A 161 -4.09 -19.87 -15.26
N HIS A 162 -4.86 -19.32 -14.31
CA HIS A 162 -6.26 -19.69 -14.13
C HIS A 162 -7.12 -19.23 -15.31
N MET A 163 -6.82 -18.06 -15.89
CA MET A 163 -7.55 -17.54 -17.04
C MET A 163 -7.37 -18.43 -18.27
N LYS A 164 -6.15 -18.92 -18.53
CA LYS A 164 -5.89 -19.90 -19.60
C LYS A 164 -6.72 -21.16 -19.40
N ALA A 165 -6.70 -21.73 -18.19
CA ALA A 165 -7.48 -22.93 -17.87
C ALA A 165 -9.00 -22.69 -17.99
N PHE A 166 -9.48 -21.50 -17.66
CA PHE A 166 -10.87 -21.10 -17.78
C PHE A 166 -11.30 -20.95 -19.25
N LYS A 167 -10.47 -20.30 -20.07
CA LYS A 167 -10.69 -20.13 -21.52
C LYS A 167 -10.70 -21.45 -22.29
N VAL A 168 -9.82 -22.40 -21.94
CA VAL A 168 -9.80 -23.74 -22.55
C VAL A 168 -11.14 -24.46 -22.35
N LYS A 169 -11.87 -24.16 -21.27
CA LYS A 169 -13.21 -24.68 -20.99
C LYS A 169 -14.34 -23.88 -21.65
N GLY A 170 -14.02 -22.94 -22.54
CA GLY A 170 -14.98 -22.10 -23.26
C GLY A 170 -15.44 -20.84 -22.54
N GLY A 171 -14.79 -20.47 -21.43
CA GLY A 171 -15.13 -19.25 -20.69
C GLY A 171 -14.68 -17.97 -21.38
N ASP A 172 -15.53 -16.94 -21.31
CA ASP A 172 -15.30 -15.62 -21.92
C ASP A 172 -14.87 -14.59 -20.85
N VAL A 173 -13.55 -14.40 -20.77
CA VAL A 173 -12.91 -13.40 -19.92
C VAL A 173 -11.63 -12.92 -20.59
N SER A 174 -11.28 -11.66 -20.42
CA SER A 174 -10.02 -11.07 -20.85
C SER A 174 -9.58 -10.06 -19.81
N TRP A 175 -8.31 -9.69 -19.84
CA TRP A 175 -7.80 -8.62 -19.01
C TRP A 175 -7.08 -7.54 -19.80
N HIS A 176 -7.02 -6.36 -19.21
CA HIS A 176 -6.16 -5.26 -19.62
C HIS A 176 -5.41 -4.74 -18.39
N ILE A 177 -4.09 -4.72 -18.45
CA ILE A 177 -3.24 -4.19 -17.39
C ILE A 177 -3.02 -2.70 -17.67
N HIS A 178 -3.34 -1.85 -16.70
CA HIS A 178 -3.34 -0.39 -16.86
C HIS A 178 -1.97 0.26 -16.61
N ASP A 179 -0.94 -0.20 -17.32
CA ASP A 179 0.40 0.41 -17.25
C ASP A 179 0.44 1.82 -17.86
N GLU A 180 -0.57 2.18 -18.67
CA GLU A 180 -0.75 3.52 -19.22
C GLU A 180 -1.39 4.52 -18.24
N ARG A 181 -1.66 4.08 -17.00
CA ARG A 181 -2.33 4.90 -15.98
C ARG A 181 -1.49 5.00 -14.72
N SER A 182 -1.60 6.17 -14.09
CA SER A 182 -1.06 6.45 -12.76
C SER A 182 -2.17 6.40 -11.73
N LEU A 183 -1.81 6.19 -10.46
CA LEU A 183 -2.76 6.09 -9.36
C LEU A 183 -2.36 7.08 -8.26
N LEU A 184 -3.24 8.03 -7.99
CA LEU A 184 -3.09 9.03 -6.93
C LEU A 184 -4.08 8.74 -5.82
N ALA A 185 -3.64 8.76 -4.56
CA ALA A 185 -4.55 8.69 -3.42
C ALA A 185 -4.60 10.03 -2.68
N LEU A 186 -5.78 10.64 -2.64
CA LEU A 186 -6.06 11.84 -1.87
C LEU A 186 -6.83 11.44 -0.62
N GLN A 187 -6.18 11.49 0.55
CA GLN A 187 -6.71 11.02 1.82
C GLN A 187 -6.88 12.22 2.73
N VAL A 188 -8.10 12.73 2.86
CA VAL A 188 -8.39 14.03 3.46
C VAL A 188 -9.70 13.98 4.23
N ASN A 189 -9.95 14.95 5.09
CA ASN A 189 -11.25 15.06 5.74
C ASN A 189 -12.37 15.33 4.68
N SER A 190 -13.58 14.82 4.91
CA SER A 190 -14.70 14.90 3.98
C SER A 190 -15.08 16.32 3.53
N GLN A 191 -14.90 17.33 4.39
CA GLN A 191 -15.16 18.75 4.08
C GLN A 191 -14.13 19.31 3.10
N ILE A 192 -12.85 19.02 3.32
CA ILE A 192 -11.74 19.44 2.44
C ILE A 192 -11.85 18.71 1.10
N LEU A 193 -12.27 17.45 1.13
CA LEU A 193 -12.48 16.64 -0.07
C LEU A 193 -13.51 17.26 -1.01
N ILE A 194 -14.65 17.68 -0.46
CA ILE A 194 -15.69 18.37 -1.21
C ILE A 194 -15.15 19.68 -1.82
N MET A 195 -14.32 20.43 -1.09
CA MET A 195 -13.74 21.69 -1.60
C MET A 195 -12.78 21.48 -2.78
N VAL A 196 -11.86 20.52 -2.64
CA VAL A 196 -10.88 20.19 -3.70
C VAL A 196 -11.60 19.67 -4.93
N LEU A 197 -12.54 18.74 -4.75
CA LEU A 197 -13.22 18.10 -5.86
C LEU A 197 -14.27 19.00 -6.55
N ARG A 198 -14.96 19.87 -5.82
CA ARG A 198 -15.87 20.87 -6.43
C ARG A 198 -15.17 21.72 -7.47
N HIS A 199 -13.94 22.16 -7.20
CA HIS A 199 -13.17 22.95 -8.15
C HIS A 199 -12.85 22.17 -9.43
N PHE A 200 -12.58 20.87 -9.34
CA PHE A 200 -12.33 20.04 -10.52
C PHE A 200 -13.58 19.80 -11.35
N VAL A 201 -14.74 19.62 -10.70
CA VAL A 201 -16.03 19.47 -11.39
C VAL A 201 -16.50 20.80 -12.01
N GLU A 202 -16.23 21.94 -11.36
CA GLU A 202 -16.59 23.27 -11.87
C GLU A 202 -15.76 23.67 -13.11
N ILE A 203 -14.49 23.25 -13.23
CA ILE A 203 -13.69 23.48 -14.45
C ILE A 203 -14.23 22.70 -15.65
N ASN A 204 -14.70 21.46 -15.44
CA ASN A 204 -15.37 20.71 -16.51
C ASN A 204 -16.63 21.45 -17.01
N ASN A 205 -17.32 22.21 -16.15
CA ASN A 205 -18.48 23.02 -16.57
C ASN A 205 -18.12 24.26 -17.41
N LEU A 206 -16.86 24.74 -17.36
CA LEU A 206 -16.40 25.88 -18.16
C LEU A 206 -15.90 25.47 -19.56
N ILE A 207 -15.40 24.24 -19.72
CA ILE A 207 -14.88 23.71 -20.99
C ILE A 207 -16.00 23.14 -21.90
N VAL A 208 -17.17 22.83 -21.34
CA VAL A 208 -18.32 22.29 -22.11
C VAL A 208 -19.00 23.34 -23.02
N PHE A 209 -18.53 24.59 -23.06
CA PHE A 209 -19.08 25.59 -23.99
C PHE A 209 -18.52 25.49 -25.43
N TRP A 210 -17.56 24.59 -25.74
CA TRP A 210 -16.95 24.56 -27.09
C TRP A 210 -16.82 23.21 -27.80
N SER A 211 -17.03 22.04 -27.16
CA SER A 211 -16.86 20.76 -27.88
C SER A 211 -18.15 19.97 -27.98
N SER A 212 -18.70 19.94 -29.20
CA SER A 212 -19.80 19.13 -29.67
C SER A 212 -19.43 17.64 -29.64
N CYS A 213 -19.48 17.02 -28.47
CA CYS A 213 -19.62 15.58 -28.31
C CYS A 213 -20.63 15.32 -27.19
N SER A 214 -21.64 14.51 -27.51
CA SER A 214 -22.75 14.11 -26.65
C SER A 214 -22.24 13.29 -25.46
N ALA A 215 -21.69 13.96 -24.45
CA ALA A 215 -21.54 13.41 -23.11
C ALA A 215 -22.66 13.98 -22.23
N SER A 216 -23.48 13.08 -21.70
CA SER A 216 -24.53 13.38 -20.72
C SER A 216 -23.95 14.23 -19.58
N SER A 217 -24.26 15.52 -19.59
CA SER A 217 -23.94 16.48 -18.54
C SER A 217 -24.84 16.22 -17.33
N SER A 218 -24.58 15.16 -16.57
CA SER A 218 -25.09 15.02 -15.20
C SER A 218 -24.13 15.73 -14.26
N LYS A 219 -24.63 16.75 -13.56
CA LYS A 219 -23.94 17.37 -12.42
C LYS A 219 -23.75 16.31 -11.35
N GLU A 220 -22.64 15.59 -11.39
CA GLU A 220 -22.35 14.56 -10.39
C GLU A 220 -21.85 15.22 -9.12
N ASP A 221 -22.69 15.17 -8.10
CA ASP A 221 -22.39 15.63 -6.76
C ASP A 221 -21.54 14.56 -6.06
N LEU A 222 -20.25 14.85 -5.92
CA LEU A 222 -19.27 13.94 -5.31
C LEU A 222 -19.54 13.66 -3.83
N SER A 223 -20.41 14.45 -3.18
CA SER A 223 -20.92 14.12 -1.85
C SER A 223 -21.80 12.86 -1.84
N ARG A 224 -22.24 12.39 -3.02
CA ARG A 224 -23.09 11.20 -3.19
C ARG A 224 -22.31 9.94 -3.59
N ILE A 225 -20.98 10.00 -3.64
CA ILE A 225 -20.16 8.79 -3.82
C ILE A 225 -19.86 8.25 -2.42
N TYR A 226 -20.37 7.09 -2.05
CA TYR A 226 -20.13 6.50 -0.72
C TYR A 226 -18.81 5.71 -0.66
N PHE A 227 -18.33 5.42 0.56
CA PHE A 227 -17.11 4.62 0.72
C PHE A 227 -17.24 3.27 0.01
N GLY A 228 -16.25 2.92 -0.81
CA GLY A 228 -16.23 1.72 -1.65
C GLY A 228 -16.89 1.90 -3.02
N GLU A 229 -17.52 3.04 -3.31
CA GLU A 229 -18.08 3.30 -4.64
C GLU A 229 -17.04 3.78 -5.65
N PHE A 230 -17.33 3.50 -6.91
CA PHE A 230 -16.52 3.75 -8.08
C PHE A 230 -17.30 4.51 -9.15
N LYS A 231 -16.62 5.45 -9.81
CA LYS A 231 -17.12 6.20 -10.95
C LYS A 231 -16.04 6.37 -12.01
N MET A 232 -16.43 6.32 -13.28
CA MET A 232 -15.61 6.80 -14.39
C MET A 232 -16.10 8.21 -14.72
N MET A 233 -15.21 9.19 -14.64
CA MET A 233 -15.56 10.60 -14.85
C MET A 233 -14.34 11.41 -15.27
N ASP A 234 -14.57 12.55 -15.90
CA ASP A 234 -13.49 13.45 -16.28
C ASP A 234 -13.09 14.31 -15.07
N ILE A 235 -11.80 14.37 -14.76
CA ILE A 235 -11.23 15.17 -13.67
C ILE A 235 -10.04 15.92 -14.25
N ASN A 236 -10.07 17.26 -14.17
CA ASN A 236 -9.00 18.11 -14.70
C ASN A 236 -8.70 17.83 -16.19
N GLY A 237 -9.74 17.59 -17.00
CA GLY A 237 -9.60 17.29 -18.43
C GLY A 237 -9.14 15.87 -18.77
N ALA A 238 -9.00 14.97 -17.79
CA ALA A 238 -8.56 13.59 -17.99
C ALA A 238 -9.67 12.59 -17.61
N HIS A 239 -9.85 11.53 -18.41
CA HIS A 239 -10.82 10.47 -18.12
C HIS A 239 -10.31 9.56 -17.00
N CYS A 240 -10.84 9.72 -15.80
CA CYS A 240 -10.36 9.11 -14.57
C CYS A 240 -11.27 7.99 -14.07
N PHE A 241 -10.68 7.03 -13.37
CA PHE A 241 -11.41 6.08 -12.53
C PHE A 241 -11.26 6.56 -11.09
N LEU A 242 -12.38 6.92 -10.49
CA LEU A 242 -12.46 7.48 -9.15
C LEU A 242 -13.08 6.44 -8.21
N THR A 243 -12.37 6.08 -7.16
CA THR A 243 -12.87 5.16 -6.12
C THR A 243 -12.79 5.84 -4.76
N ARG A 244 -13.86 5.83 -3.95
CA ARG A 244 -13.83 6.39 -2.59
C ARG A 244 -13.27 5.36 -1.60
N THR A 245 -11.96 5.17 -1.66
CA THR A 245 -11.20 4.17 -0.89
C THR A 245 -9.92 4.78 -0.33
N GLY A 246 -9.17 3.97 0.42
CA GLY A 246 -7.83 4.33 0.84
C GLY A 246 -7.25 3.43 1.91
N TYR A 247 -5.98 3.70 2.27
CA TYR A 247 -5.18 2.88 3.18
C TYR A 247 -4.81 3.59 4.49
N THR A 248 -5.55 4.66 4.86
CA THR A 248 -5.20 5.52 6.01
C THR A 248 -6.19 5.43 7.17
N GLY A 249 -7.39 4.92 6.90
CA GLY A 249 -8.55 5.02 7.79
C GLY A 249 -9.21 6.40 7.80
N GLU A 250 -8.67 7.39 7.08
CA GLU A 250 -9.34 8.65 6.80
C GLU A 250 -10.30 8.49 5.61
N ASP A 251 -11.12 9.50 5.36
CA ASP A 251 -11.87 9.60 4.12
C ASP A 251 -10.93 10.00 2.96
N GLY A 252 -11.38 9.80 1.72
CA GLY A 252 -10.54 10.08 0.56
C GLY A 252 -10.97 9.35 -0.69
N PHE A 253 -10.20 9.61 -1.75
CA PHE A 253 -10.36 8.96 -3.04
C PHE A 253 -9.03 8.44 -3.56
N GLU A 254 -9.10 7.37 -4.33
CA GLU A 254 -8.06 6.93 -5.25
C GLU A 254 -8.50 7.30 -6.67
N ILE A 255 -7.58 7.91 -7.42
CA ILE A 255 -7.83 8.46 -8.74
C ILE A 255 -6.85 7.79 -9.71
N SER A 256 -7.33 6.83 -10.48
CA SER A 256 -6.60 6.30 -11.62
C SER A 256 -6.75 7.28 -12.78
N VAL A 257 -5.65 7.82 -13.28
CA VAL A 257 -5.59 8.86 -14.31
C VAL A 257 -4.65 8.40 -15.42
N PRO A 258 -4.91 8.66 -16.72
CA PRO A 258 -3.92 8.38 -17.74
C PRO A 258 -2.60 9.09 -17.41
N SER A 259 -1.47 8.38 -17.53
CA SER A 259 -0.20 8.84 -16.96
C SER A 259 0.28 10.19 -17.49
N GLU A 260 -0.10 10.54 -18.73
CA GLU A 260 0.20 11.84 -19.34
C GLU A 260 -0.44 13.04 -18.62
N TYR A 261 -1.53 12.82 -17.87
CA TYR A 261 -2.21 13.86 -17.08
C TYR A 261 -1.87 13.83 -15.59
N ALA A 262 -1.11 12.84 -15.11
CA ALA A 262 -0.91 12.59 -13.69
C ALA A 262 -0.19 13.75 -12.97
N VAL A 263 0.84 14.32 -13.60
CA VAL A 263 1.60 15.44 -13.04
C VAL A 263 0.73 16.68 -12.91
N ASP A 264 -0.09 16.98 -13.93
CA ASP A 264 -0.94 18.16 -13.92
C ASP A 264 -2.11 18.03 -12.95
N LEU A 265 -2.67 16.82 -12.82
CA LEU A 265 -3.64 16.52 -11.76
C LEU A 265 -3.02 16.69 -10.37
N ALA A 266 -1.81 16.18 -10.12
CA ALA A 266 -1.13 16.33 -8.83
C ALA A 266 -0.88 17.80 -8.48
N LYS A 267 -0.39 18.62 -9.43
CA LYS A 267 -0.21 20.07 -9.25
C LYS A 267 -1.53 20.75 -8.90
N ALA A 268 -2.58 20.46 -9.67
CA ALA A 268 -3.88 21.08 -9.45
C ALA A 268 -4.46 20.71 -8.07
N ILE A 269 -4.27 19.47 -7.60
CA ILE A 269 -4.71 19.06 -6.26
C ILE A 269 -3.96 19.86 -5.18
N LEU A 270 -2.65 20.01 -5.32
CA LEU A 270 -1.84 20.78 -4.36
C LEU A 270 -2.15 22.29 -4.36
N GLU A 271 -2.43 22.88 -5.52
CA GLU A 271 -2.79 24.30 -5.62
C GLU A 271 -4.15 24.59 -4.99
N LYS A 272 -5.12 23.67 -5.15
CA LYS A 272 -6.52 23.85 -4.73
C LYS A 272 -6.80 23.46 -3.29
N SER A 273 -5.84 22.88 -2.55
CA SER A 273 -5.98 22.62 -1.11
C SER A 273 -5.82 23.87 -0.22
N GLU A 274 -5.93 25.08 -0.80
CA GLU A 274 -5.95 26.41 -0.15
C GLU A 274 -5.03 26.56 1.07
N GLY A 275 -3.73 26.35 0.90
CA GLY A 275 -2.74 26.73 1.91
C GLY A 275 -2.82 25.94 3.23
N THR A 276 -3.65 24.90 3.33
CA THR A 276 -3.51 23.92 4.40
C THR A 276 -2.26 23.12 4.05
N PRO A 277 -1.14 23.29 4.77
CA PRO A 277 0.10 22.67 4.34
C PRO A 277 -0.11 21.16 4.33
N ILE A 278 0.14 20.49 3.21
CA ILE A 278 0.31 19.02 3.18
C ILE A 278 1.65 18.64 3.86
N GLY A 279 2.07 19.40 4.86
CA GLY A 279 3.43 19.45 5.35
C GLY A 279 3.77 20.79 5.98
N LYS A 280 3.32 20.99 7.23
CA LYS A 280 4.01 21.83 8.22
C LYS A 280 3.33 21.78 9.58
N ARG A 281 3.94 21.06 10.53
CA ARG A 281 3.94 21.44 11.95
C ARG A 281 5.06 20.68 12.67
N GLU A 282 5.81 21.37 13.51
CA GLU A 282 6.93 20.80 14.27
C GLU A 282 6.42 19.93 15.43
N GLY A 283 6.74 18.62 15.39
CA GLY A 283 6.53 17.66 16.48
C GLY A 283 7.81 17.32 17.27
N PRO A 284 7.67 16.82 18.52
CA PRO A 284 8.80 16.67 19.45
C PRO A 284 9.77 15.53 19.10
N LYS A 285 11.04 15.74 19.48
CA LYS A 285 12.22 14.90 19.19
C LYS A 285 12.48 13.83 20.26
N GLU A 286 11.60 12.85 20.45
CA GLU A 286 11.92 11.69 21.29
C GLU A 286 11.61 10.36 20.60
N VAL A 287 12.68 9.61 20.30
CA VAL A 287 12.62 8.27 19.72
C VAL A 287 12.65 7.25 20.86
N PHE A 288 11.48 6.69 21.19
CA PHE A 288 11.39 5.53 22.08
C PHE A 288 11.90 4.26 21.38
N SER A 289 12.26 3.23 22.15
CA SER A 289 12.71 1.95 21.57
C SER A 289 11.65 1.42 20.60
N VAL A 290 12.02 1.31 19.32
CA VAL A 290 11.10 0.94 18.24
C VAL A 290 10.84 -0.55 18.31
N LEU A 291 9.58 -0.92 18.57
CA LEU A 291 9.06 -2.28 18.38
C LEU A 291 9.33 -2.74 16.95
N ARG A 292 9.66 -4.02 16.75
CA ARG A 292 10.08 -4.55 15.45
C ARG A 292 9.24 -5.75 15.04
N SER A 293 9.06 -5.92 13.74
CA SER A 293 8.64 -7.18 13.14
C SER A 293 9.56 -8.33 13.58
N HIS A 294 8.98 -9.51 13.72
CA HIS A 294 9.60 -10.74 14.21
C HIS A 294 9.97 -10.74 15.70
N SER A 295 9.48 -9.76 16.46
CA SER A 295 9.55 -9.82 17.92
C SER A 295 8.61 -10.89 18.46
N GLU A 296 9.13 -11.70 19.39
CA GLU A 296 8.36 -12.72 20.09
C GLU A 296 7.31 -12.09 21.01
N ILE A 297 6.11 -12.68 21.02
CA ILE A 297 5.03 -12.36 21.95
C ILE A 297 4.98 -13.47 23.00
N GLN A 298 5.10 -13.11 24.28
CA GLN A 298 5.06 -14.00 25.43
C GLN A 298 3.86 -13.73 26.34
N ASP A 299 3.41 -14.76 27.05
CA ASP A 299 2.45 -14.61 28.16
C ASP A 299 3.13 -14.11 29.45
N ASP A 300 2.36 -14.04 30.53
CA ASP A 300 2.82 -13.61 31.85
C ASP A 300 3.85 -14.57 32.48
N LYS A 301 3.86 -15.83 32.05
CA LYS A 301 4.80 -16.88 32.48
C LYS A 301 6.08 -16.90 31.64
N GLY A 302 6.19 -16.03 30.62
CA GLY A 302 7.33 -15.99 29.69
C GLY A 302 7.27 -17.08 28.61
N SER A 303 6.14 -17.75 28.43
CA SER A 303 5.97 -18.73 27.36
C SER A 303 5.67 -18.03 26.04
N SER A 304 6.30 -18.49 24.95
CA SER A 304 6.02 -18.00 23.61
C SER A 304 4.59 -18.31 23.18
N ILE A 305 3.83 -17.27 22.86
CA ILE A 305 2.44 -17.36 22.40
C ILE A 305 2.22 -16.79 21.00
N GLY A 306 3.23 -16.19 20.38
CA GLY A 306 3.04 -15.55 19.09
C GLY A 306 4.23 -14.74 18.61
N GLU A 307 4.00 -14.01 17.54
CA GLU A 307 5.02 -13.20 16.87
C GLU A 307 4.41 -11.92 16.30
N VAL A 308 5.13 -10.82 16.45
CA VAL A 308 4.83 -9.52 15.84
C VAL A 308 5.15 -9.57 14.35
N THR A 309 4.19 -9.20 13.50
CA THR A 309 4.38 -9.10 12.05
C THR A 309 4.71 -7.68 11.61
N SER A 310 4.08 -6.68 12.22
CA SER A 310 4.28 -5.27 11.89
C SER A 310 4.31 -4.43 13.16
N ALA A 311 5.18 -3.43 13.22
CA ALA A 311 5.28 -2.55 14.37
C ALA A 311 5.78 -1.16 14.02
N GLY A 312 5.38 -0.17 14.82
CA GLY A 312 5.83 1.20 14.69
C GLY A 312 5.38 2.08 15.85
N PHE A 313 5.89 3.31 15.88
CA PHE A 313 5.37 4.34 16.78
C PHE A 313 4.18 5.03 16.11
N SER A 314 3.08 5.19 16.86
CA SER A 314 1.90 5.94 16.42
C SER A 314 1.99 7.39 16.92
N PRO A 315 2.17 8.39 16.02
CA PRO A 315 2.16 9.81 16.40
C PRO A 315 0.82 10.23 17.01
N CYS A 316 -0.29 9.69 16.49
CA CYS A 316 -1.65 10.02 16.95
C CYS A 316 -1.90 9.57 18.39
N LEU A 317 -1.37 8.41 18.79
CA LEU A 317 -1.57 7.84 20.12
C LEU A 317 -0.41 8.15 21.08
N LYS A 318 0.72 8.64 20.56
CA LYS A 318 2.01 8.81 21.27
C LYS A 318 2.45 7.51 21.95
N LYS A 319 2.23 6.37 21.27
CA LYS A 319 2.51 5.02 21.77
C LYS A 319 3.02 4.15 20.64
N ASN A 320 3.81 3.13 20.98
CA ASN A 320 4.10 2.08 20.04
C ASN A 320 2.86 1.19 19.83
N ILE A 321 2.64 0.78 18.58
CA ILE A 321 1.59 -0.15 18.18
C ILE A 321 2.22 -1.28 17.36
N ALA A 322 1.57 -2.45 17.38
CA ALA A 322 2.03 -3.62 16.65
C ALA A 322 0.85 -4.52 16.27
N MET A 323 0.99 -5.21 15.15
CA MET A 323 0.14 -6.34 14.74
C MET A 323 0.96 -7.62 14.84
N GLY A 324 0.30 -8.74 15.11
CA GLY A 324 0.95 -10.03 15.23
C GLY A 324 -0.05 -11.16 15.38
N TYR A 325 0.43 -12.38 15.17
CA TYR A 325 -0.35 -13.58 15.41
C TYR A 325 -0.12 -14.07 16.84
N VAL A 326 -1.20 -14.49 17.50
CA VAL A 326 -1.14 -15.14 18.81
C VAL A 326 -1.88 -16.46 18.77
N LYS A 327 -1.51 -17.39 19.65
CA LYS A 327 -2.20 -18.66 19.83
C LYS A 327 -3.69 -18.44 20.12
N SER A 328 -4.51 -19.39 19.66
CA SER A 328 -5.94 -19.38 19.95
C SER A 328 -6.19 -19.32 21.46
N GLY A 329 -7.21 -18.57 21.87
CA GLY A 329 -7.49 -18.25 23.27
C GLY A 329 -6.77 -17.02 23.82
N SER A 330 -5.66 -16.57 23.21
CA SER A 330 -4.91 -15.40 23.68
C SER A 330 -5.32 -14.07 23.04
N HIS A 331 -6.25 -14.06 22.07
CA HIS A 331 -6.56 -12.87 21.25
C HIS A 331 -7.56 -11.88 21.88
N LYS A 332 -8.05 -12.12 23.10
CA LYS A 332 -9.07 -11.27 23.73
C LYS A 332 -8.49 -9.88 24.05
N ALA A 333 -9.21 -8.82 23.68
CA ALA A 333 -8.84 -7.45 24.05
C ALA A 333 -8.72 -7.29 25.58
N GLY A 334 -7.69 -6.56 26.03
CA GLY A 334 -7.31 -6.40 27.43
C GLY A 334 -6.28 -7.43 27.93
N THR A 335 -6.04 -8.51 27.18
CA THR A 335 -5.05 -9.54 27.55
C THR A 335 -3.66 -8.93 27.63
N LYS A 336 -2.97 -9.15 28.76
CA LYS A 336 -1.60 -8.71 29.00
C LYS A 336 -0.63 -9.66 28.32
N VAL A 337 0.36 -9.09 27.66
CA VAL A 337 1.41 -9.83 26.94
C VAL A 337 2.74 -9.14 27.17
N LYS A 338 3.83 -9.85 26.87
CA LYS A 338 5.19 -9.30 26.86
C LYS A 338 5.74 -9.40 25.46
N ILE A 339 6.40 -8.34 24.99
CA ILE A 339 7.08 -8.33 23.69
C ILE A 339 8.58 -8.36 23.93
N VAL A 340 9.26 -9.37 23.36
CA VAL A 340 10.70 -9.52 23.51
C VAL A 340 11.42 -8.79 22.39
N ILE A 341 12.26 -7.83 22.77
CA ILE A 341 13.08 -7.04 21.85
C ILE A 341 14.51 -7.10 22.34
N ARG A 342 15.39 -7.72 21.54
CA ARG A 342 16.83 -7.86 21.86
C ARG A 342 17.09 -8.42 23.26
N GLY A 343 16.32 -9.44 23.65
CA GLY A 343 16.42 -10.11 24.96
C GLY A 343 15.81 -9.33 26.14
N LYS A 344 15.23 -8.14 25.90
CA LYS A 344 14.48 -7.39 26.92
C LYS A 344 12.99 -7.54 26.70
N SER A 345 12.26 -7.71 27.79
CA SER A 345 10.80 -7.82 27.80
C SER A 345 10.16 -6.44 28.00
N TYR A 346 9.16 -6.13 27.18
CA TYR A 346 8.36 -4.91 27.28
C TYR A 346 6.88 -5.26 27.44
N ASP A 347 6.18 -4.57 28.33
CA ASP A 347 4.76 -4.84 28.55
C ASP A 347 3.91 -4.37 27.37
N GLY A 348 2.97 -5.23 26.98
CA GLY A 348 1.99 -4.99 25.93
C GLY A 348 0.58 -5.33 26.40
N THR A 349 -0.41 -4.90 25.63
CA THR A 349 -1.81 -5.27 25.84
C THR A 349 -2.47 -5.48 24.50
N ILE A 350 -3.12 -6.63 24.32
CA ILE A 350 -3.92 -6.90 23.13
C ILE A 350 -5.10 -5.93 23.12
N THR A 351 -5.28 -5.21 22.02
CA THR A 351 -6.31 -4.18 21.89
C THR A 351 -7.09 -4.37 20.62
N LYS A 352 -8.32 -3.84 20.61
CA LYS A 352 -9.18 -3.86 19.43
C LYS A 352 -8.60 -2.95 18.34
N MET A 353 -8.72 -3.38 17.09
CA MET A 353 -8.47 -2.57 15.90
C MET A 353 -9.78 -1.95 15.38
N PRO A 354 -9.72 -0.80 14.68
CA PRO A 354 -8.52 0.00 14.42
C PRO A 354 -8.02 0.71 15.69
N PHE A 355 -6.70 0.93 15.80
CA PHE A 355 -6.11 1.60 16.98
C PHE A 355 -6.53 3.06 17.11
N VAL A 356 -6.73 3.73 15.97
CA VAL A 356 -7.28 5.08 15.85
C VAL A 356 -8.59 4.94 15.07
N ALA A 357 -9.65 5.60 15.54
CA ALA A 357 -10.96 5.51 14.90
C ALA A 357 -10.91 5.97 13.43
N THR A 358 -11.57 5.23 12.55
CA THR A 358 -11.69 5.58 11.12
C THR A 358 -12.67 6.72 10.91
N LYS A 359 -12.45 7.53 9.87
CA LYS A 359 -13.32 8.63 9.45
C LYS A 359 -13.97 8.42 8.08
N TYR A 360 -14.16 7.16 7.66
CA TYR A 360 -14.83 6.83 6.40
C TYR A 360 -16.19 7.53 6.30
N TYR A 361 -16.45 8.12 5.13
CA TYR A 361 -17.74 8.73 4.85
C TYR A 361 -18.84 7.66 4.81
N LYS A 362 -19.91 7.91 5.56
CA LYS A 362 -21.10 7.07 5.60
C LYS A 362 -22.33 7.95 5.31
N PRO A 363 -23.35 7.43 4.61
CA PRO A 363 -24.62 8.12 4.51
C PRO A 363 -25.16 8.41 5.93
N SER A 364 -25.65 9.63 6.13
CA SER A 364 -26.33 10.06 7.36
C SER A 364 -27.73 9.48 7.46
#